data_AF-A0A2V8GF81-F1
#
_entry.id   AF-A0A2V8GF81-F1
#
_cell.length_a   1.000
_cell.length_b   1.000
_cell.length_c   1.000
_cell.angle_alpha   90.00
_cell.angle_beta   90.00
_cell.angle_gamma   90.00
#
_symmetry.space_group_name_H-M   'P 1'
#
loop_
_entity.id
_entity.type
_entity.pdbx_description
1 polymer ?
#
loop_
_entity_poly.entity_id
_entity_poly.type
_entity_poly.pdbx_seq_one_letter_code
_entity_poly.pdbx_strand_id
1 'polypeptide(L)'
;MTLVWKIDRGDGATEAAAPCRSCVRIEVVVESGTSADPFIPMPLGWIAFDEVDDPAREVHLSFGNAVTLVREWYGAAEANRMTLYERDILLGRALGRALAHEVGHYLFRSKAHTKTGLMQAHQKAAAFFSPVSPRLDVDTVQKALIASRLAASPPATSH
;
A
#
# COMPACT_ATOMS: atom_id res chain seq x y z
N MET A 1 -9.06 -3.08 18.57
CA MET A 1 -8.52 -2.13 17.58
C MET A 1 -9.50 -2.07 16.42
N THR A 2 -9.92 -0.87 16.04
CA THR A 2 -10.84 -0.66 14.92
C THR A 2 -10.07 0.03 13.79
N LEU A 3 -10.01 -0.60 12.62
CA LEU A 3 -9.50 0.04 11.41
C LEU A 3 -10.67 0.82 10.79
N VAL A 4 -10.58 2.14 10.79
CA VAL A 4 -11.58 3.01 10.16
C VAL A 4 -11.02 3.47 8.83
N TRP A 5 -11.67 3.04 7.75
CA TRP A 5 -11.36 3.47 6.40
C TRP A 5 -12.30 4.62 6.00
N LYS A 6 -11.72 5.76 5.62
CA LYS A 6 -12.44 6.89 5.02
C LYS A 6 -11.74 7.24 3.72
N ILE A 7 -12.48 7.18 2.62
CA ILE A 7 -11.98 7.63 1.31
C ILE A 7 -12.38 9.10 1.21
N ASP A 8 -11.39 10.00 1.23
CA ASP A 8 -11.61 11.40 0.90
C ASP A 8 -11.40 11.59 -0.60
N ARG A 9 -12.41 12.15 -1.27
CA ARG A 9 -12.36 12.46 -2.70
C ARG A 9 -12.39 13.98 -2.82
N GLY A 10 -11.31 14.66 -2.45
CA GLY A 10 -10.90 16.02 -2.85
C GLY A 10 -11.90 17.20 -2.84
N ASP A 11 -13.19 17.01 -2.59
CA ASP A 11 -14.26 17.88 -3.10
C ASP A 11 -15.11 18.49 -1.97
N GLY A 12 -14.70 18.35 -0.71
CA GLY A 12 -15.46 18.88 0.42
C GLY A 12 -14.67 18.91 1.71
N ALA A 13 -14.83 19.99 2.46
CA ALA A 13 -14.15 20.23 3.74
C ALA A 13 -14.14 19.00 4.63
N THR A 14 -12.94 18.67 5.10
CA THR A 14 -12.59 17.50 5.90
C THR A 14 -13.35 17.52 7.22
N GLU A 15 -14.51 16.86 7.28
CA GLU A 15 -15.10 16.56 8.59
C GLU A 15 -14.24 15.45 9.22
N ALA A 16 -13.30 15.87 10.07
CA ALA A 16 -12.41 14.97 10.79
C ALA A 16 -13.26 13.98 11.59
N ALA A 17 -13.24 12.70 11.21
CA ALA A 17 -13.89 11.66 11.98
C ALA A 17 -13.41 11.74 13.43
N ALA A 18 -14.36 11.67 14.37
CA ALA A 18 -14.11 11.79 15.81
C ALA A 18 -12.85 11.00 16.21
N PRO A 19 -11.93 11.60 16.98
CA PRO A 19 -10.65 10.97 17.27
C PRO A 19 -10.86 9.69 18.09
N CYS A 20 -10.67 8.55 17.43
CA CYS A 20 -10.59 7.28 18.12
C CYS A 20 -9.26 7.22 18.87
N ARG A 21 -9.33 7.22 20.20
CA ARG A 21 -8.18 7.36 21.13
C ARG A 21 -7.17 6.20 21.08
N SER A 22 -7.47 5.13 20.35
CA SER A 22 -6.61 3.96 20.15
C SER A 22 -6.56 3.48 18.69
N CYS A 23 -6.99 4.32 17.74
CA CYS A 23 -6.95 3.96 16.32
C CYS A 23 -5.65 4.43 15.66
N VAL A 24 -5.11 3.55 14.83
CA VAL A 24 -4.06 3.91 13.88
C VAL A 24 -4.75 4.52 12.66
N ARG A 25 -4.41 5.77 12.33
CA ARG A 25 -4.79 6.43 11.07
C ARG A 25 -3.58 6.45 10.15
N ILE A 26 -3.77 5.97 8.93
CA ILE A 26 -2.84 6.06 7.80
C ILE A 26 -3.60 6.79 6.69
N GLU A 27 -2.98 7.80 6.12
CA GLU A 27 -3.44 8.53 4.95
C GLU A 27 -2.90 7.85 3.69
N VAL A 28 -3.74 7.71 2.67
CA VAL A 28 -3.36 7.07 1.40
C VAL A 28 -3.56 8.08 0.28
N VAL A 29 -2.47 8.49 -0.34
CA VAL A 29 -2.44 9.42 -1.47
C VAL A 29 -2.27 8.62 -2.75
N VAL A 30 -3.23 8.74 -3.67
CA VAL A 30 -3.16 8.07 -4.98
C VAL A 30 -2.79 9.10 -6.04
N GLU A 31 -1.57 9.01 -6.53
CA GLU A 31 -1.01 9.95 -7.49
C GLU A 31 -1.26 9.47 -8.91
N SER A 32 -1.72 10.39 -9.78
CA SER A 32 -1.92 10.10 -11.21
C SER A 32 -0.61 10.05 -11.99
N GLY A 33 0.46 10.63 -11.45
CA GLY A 33 1.78 10.69 -12.07
C GLY A 33 2.51 9.34 -12.05
N THR A 34 3.54 9.25 -12.90
CA THR A 34 4.56 8.20 -12.81
C THR A 34 5.69 8.72 -11.94
N SER A 35 6.01 8.03 -10.83
CA SER A 35 7.23 8.33 -10.08
C SER A 35 8.39 7.62 -10.75
N ALA A 36 9.36 8.39 -11.24
CA ALA A 36 10.62 7.91 -11.78
C ALA A 36 11.69 7.97 -10.69
N ASP A 37 11.66 7.04 -9.74
CA ASP A 37 12.85 6.78 -8.93
C ASP A 37 13.85 5.99 -9.81
N PRO A 38 15.05 6.51 -10.09
CA PRO A 38 16.02 5.83 -10.94
C PRO A 38 16.58 4.54 -10.32
N PHE A 39 16.41 4.32 -9.02
CA PHE A 39 16.96 3.16 -8.31
C PHE A 39 15.93 2.04 -8.08
N ILE A 40 14.63 2.33 -8.18
CA ILE A 40 13.56 1.33 -8.09
C ILE A 40 12.80 1.31 -9.41
N PRO A 41 12.88 0.22 -10.19
CA PRO A 41 12.08 0.11 -11.41
C PRO A 41 10.59 0.10 -11.03
N MET A 42 9.90 1.20 -11.37
CA MET A 42 8.45 1.36 -11.33
C MET A 42 7.80 1.10 -9.94
N PRO A 43 8.09 1.91 -8.91
CA PRO A 43 7.44 1.76 -7.61
C PRO A 43 5.93 1.97 -7.74
N LEU A 44 5.15 1.03 -7.22
CA LEU A 44 3.69 1.16 -7.18
C LEU A 44 3.20 1.88 -5.91
N GLY A 45 4.04 1.92 -4.88
CA GLY A 45 3.81 2.67 -3.66
C GLY A 45 5.10 2.93 -2.90
N TRP A 46 5.02 3.83 -1.93
CA TRP A 46 6.10 4.11 -0.99
C TRP A 46 5.56 4.75 0.29
N ILE A 47 6.37 4.65 1.35
CA ILE A 47 6.17 5.33 2.62
C ILE A 47 7.50 5.95 3.06
N ALA A 48 7.45 7.20 3.53
CA ALA A 48 8.64 7.86 4.05
C ALA A 48 8.97 7.32 5.46
N PHE A 49 10.26 7.36 5.80
CA PHE A 49 10.75 7.08 7.14
C PHE A 49 11.64 8.23 7.59
N ASP A 50 11.56 8.59 8.86
CA ASP A 50 12.43 9.62 9.44
C ASP A 50 13.85 9.10 9.74
N GLU A 51 14.65 9.95 10.39
CA GLU A 51 16.05 9.66 10.75
C GLU A 51 16.21 8.53 11.78
N VAL A 52 15.14 8.16 12.49
CA VAL A 52 15.14 7.07 13.49
C VAL A 52 14.36 5.84 13.01
N ASP A 53 14.09 5.74 11.70
CA ASP A 53 13.33 4.67 11.07
C ASP A 53 11.87 4.54 11.60
N ASP A 54 11.24 5.65 12.02
CA ASP A 54 9.79 5.70 12.23
C ASP A 54 9.08 6.00 10.88
N PRO A 55 8.12 5.16 10.45
CA PRO A 55 7.39 5.38 9.22
C PRO A 55 6.41 6.54 9.37
N ALA A 56 6.33 7.37 8.33
CA ALA A 56 5.31 8.40 8.18
C ALA A 56 3.89 7.79 8.21
N ARG A 57 2.89 8.63 8.45
CA ARG A 57 1.47 8.21 8.41
C ARG A 57 0.86 8.34 7.02
N GLU A 58 1.62 8.79 6.04
CA GLU A 58 1.19 9.01 4.66
C GLU A 58 1.82 7.92 3.78
N VAL A 59 0.98 7.17 3.08
CA VAL A 59 1.36 6.18 2.08
C VAL A 59 0.98 6.70 0.72
N HIS A 60 1.91 6.66 -0.21
CA HIS A 60 1.68 7.07 -1.59
C HIS A 60 1.54 5.85 -2.48
N LEU A 61 0.64 5.93 -3.46
CA LEU A 61 0.46 4.93 -4.50
C LEU A 61 0.49 5.61 -5.87
N SER A 62 1.24 5.05 -6.82
CA SER A 62 1.30 5.60 -8.18
C SER A 62 0.34 4.86 -9.12
N PHE A 63 -0.78 5.51 -9.42
CA PHE A 63 -1.74 5.05 -10.43
C PHE A 63 -1.10 5.03 -11.82
N GLY A 64 -0.28 6.04 -12.15
CA GLY A 64 0.45 6.09 -13.42
C GLY A 64 1.39 4.91 -13.63
N ASN A 65 2.14 4.51 -12.59
CA ASN A 65 3.00 3.34 -12.65
C ASN A 65 2.19 2.04 -12.74
N ALA A 66 1.05 1.93 -12.05
CA ALA A 66 0.17 0.77 -12.19
C ALA A 66 -0.40 0.63 -13.62
N VAL A 67 -0.80 1.73 -14.26
CA VAL A 67 -1.22 1.75 -15.68
C VAL A 67 -0.08 1.33 -16.60
N THR A 68 1.13 1.83 -16.35
CA THR A 68 2.31 1.47 -17.13
C THR A 68 2.61 -0.02 -17.00
N LEU A 69 2.55 -0.57 -15.79
CA LEU A 69 2.76 -2.00 -15.53
C LEU A 69 1.75 -2.88 -16.27
N VAL A 70 0.47 -2.48 -16.34
CA VAL A 70 -0.55 -3.21 -17.12
C VAL A 70 -0.17 -3.21 -18.61
N ARG A 71 0.22 -2.05 -19.15
CA ARG A 71 0.60 -1.91 -20.57
C ARG A 71 1.86 -2.70 -20.91
N GLU A 72 2.85 -2.74 -20.02
CA GLU A 72 4.07 -3.52 -20.24
C GLU A 72 3.82 -5.03 -20.15
N TRP A 73 3.00 -5.47 -19.20
CA TRP A 73 2.76 -6.90 -18.98
C TRP A 73 1.85 -7.53 -20.03
N TYR A 74 0.75 -6.87 -20.40
CA TYR A 74 -0.20 -7.40 -21.39
C TYR A 74 0.09 -6.92 -22.83
N GLY A 75 0.94 -5.92 -22.98
CA GLY A 75 1.19 -5.24 -24.25
C GLY A 75 0.18 -4.12 -24.50
N ALA A 76 0.65 -3.03 -25.14
CA ALA A 76 -0.14 -1.82 -25.35
C ALA A 76 -1.42 -2.07 -26.19
N ALA A 77 -1.35 -2.93 -27.20
CA ALA A 77 -2.52 -3.24 -28.03
C ALA A 77 -3.62 -3.94 -27.23
N GLU A 78 -3.27 -4.89 -26.38
CA GLU A 78 -4.23 -5.61 -25.54
C GLU A 78 -4.79 -4.71 -24.44
N ALA A 79 -3.93 -3.96 -23.76
CA ALA A 79 -4.35 -3.02 -22.73
C ALA A 79 -5.34 -1.96 -23.26
N ASN A 80 -5.22 -1.57 -24.53
CA ASN A 80 -6.15 -0.64 -25.19
C ASN A 80 -7.49 -1.29 -25.57
N ARG A 81 -7.55 -2.62 -25.72
CA ARG A 81 -8.78 -3.37 -26.01
C ARG A 81 -9.58 -3.74 -24.76
N MET A 82 -8.94 -3.72 -23.59
CA MET A 82 -9.62 -3.95 -22.32
C MET A 82 -10.77 -2.97 -22.11
N THR A 83 -11.89 -3.49 -21.63
CA THR A 83 -12.97 -2.68 -21.08
C THR A 83 -12.47 -1.90 -19.86
N LEU A 84 -13.19 -0.82 -19.51
CA LEU A 84 -12.92 -0.08 -18.28
C LEU A 84 -12.96 -0.98 -17.04
N TYR A 85 -13.94 -1.89 -17.00
CA TYR A 85 -14.10 -2.84 -15.90
C TYR A 85 -12.90 -3.78 -15.73
N GLU A 86 -12.40 -4.37 -16.82
CA GLU A 86 -11.23 -5.26 -16.77
C GLU A 86 -9.98 -4.50 -16.31
N ARG A 87 -9.80 -3.27 -16.82
CA ARG A 87 -8.69 -2.41 -16.43
C ARG A 87 -8.76 -2.05 -14.94
N ASP A 88 -9.94 -1.66 -14.45
CA ASP A 88 -10.14 -1.28 -13.05
C ASP A 88 -9.87 -2.45 -12.10
N ILE A 89 -10.26 -3.67 -12.46
CA ILE A 89 -9.93 -4.87 -11.68
C ILE A 89 -8.41 -5.04 -11.56
N LEU A 90 -7.67 -4.91 -12.66
CA LEU A 90 -6.22 -5.09 -12.67
C LEU A 90 -5.52 -4.01 -11.85
N LEU A 91 -5.91 -2.75 -12.04
CA LEU A 91 -5.37 -1.61 -11.32
C LEU A 91 -5.70 -1.68 -9.82
N GLY A 92 -6.94 -1.99 -9.47
CA GLY A 92 -7.36 -2.16 -8.08
C GLY A 92 -6.58 -3.26 -7.36
N ARG A 93 -6.31 -4.40 -8.04
CA ARG A 93 -5.47 -5.46 -7.47
C ARG A 93 -4.03 -5.02 -7.29
N ALA A 94 -3.44 -4.36 -8.29
CA ALA A 94 -2.06 -3.90 -8.21
C ALA A 94 -1.87 -2.88 -7.08
N LEU A 95 -2.71 -1.86 -7.03
CA LEU A 95 -2.67 -0.81 -6.01
C LEU A 95 -3.00 -1.35 -4.61
N GLY A 96 -3.99 -2.24 -4.49
CA GLY A 96 -4.32 -2.85 -3.20
C GLY A 96 -3.19 -3.71 -2.63
N ARG A 97 -2.44 -4.41 -3.49
CA ARG A 97 -1.27 -5.22 -3.08
C ARG A 97 -0.06 -4.37 -2.75
N ALA A 98 0.19 -3.31 -3.51
CA ALA A 98 1.21 -2.31 -3.17
C ALA A 98 0.88 -1.66 -1.82
N LEU A 99 -0.36 -1.24 -1.60
CA LEU A 99 -0.78 -0.70 -0.31
C LEU A 99 -0.57 -1.69 0.84
N ALA A 100 -0.89 -2.97 0.65
CA ALA A 100 -0.65 -3.97 1.67
C ALA A 100 0.84 -4.09 2.03
N HIS A 101 1.74 -3.93 1.05
CA HIS A 101 3.19 -3.90 1.26
C HIS A 101 3.60 -2.68 2.11
N GLU A 102 3.13 -1.48 1.75
CA GLU A 102 3.45 -0.25 2.49
C GLU A 102 2.86 -0.25 3.91
N VAL A 103 1.65 -0.77 4.08
CA VAL A 103 1.06 -0.98 5.41
C VAL A 103 1.89 -1.98 6.22
N GLY A 104 2.49 -2.98 5.57
CA GLY A 104 3.47 -3.86 6.19
C GLY A 104 4.67 -3.08 6.73
N HIS A 105 5.30 -2.24 5.91
CA HIS A 105 6.39 -1.36 6.35
C HIS A 105 6.01 -0.51 7.56
N TYR A 106 4.81 0.09 7.52
CA TYR A 106 4.27 0.88 8.62
C TYR A 106 4.14 0.05 9.92
N LEU A 107 3.47 -1.10 9.83
CA LEU A 107 3.18 -1.95 10.98
C LEU A 107 4.45 -2.59 11.56
N PHE A 108 5.45 -2.89 10.72
CA PHE A 108 6.71 -3.46 11.17
C PHE A 108 7.73 -2.41 11.64
N ARG A 109 7.55 -1.10 11.35
CA ARG A 109 8.61 -0.07 11.56
C ARG A 109 9.92 -0.50 10.92
N SER A 110 9.85 -0.93 9.67
CA SER A 110 11.03 -1.48 9.03
C SER A 110 11.02 -1.24 7.55
N LYS A 111 12.15 -0.75 7.03
CA LYS A 111 12.49 -0.73 5.60
C LYS A 111 12.89 -2.11 5.09
N ALA A 112 13.03 -3.10 5.97
CA ALA A 112 13.55 -4.41 5.60
C ALA A 112 12.54 -5.18 4.75
N HIS A 113 13.05 -5.72 3.65
CA HIS A 113 12.31 -6.63 2.79
C HIS A 113 12.61 -8.09 3.15
N THR A 114 11.63 -8.96 2.94
CA THR A 114 11.82 -10.40 3.04
C THR A 114 12.25 -10.99 1.69
N LYS A 115 12.79 -12.22 1.70
CA LYS A 115 13.12 -12.93 0.44
C LYS A 115 11.88 -13.34 -0.35
N THR A 116 10.75 -13.54 0.34
CA THR A 116 9.48 -14.03 -0.20
C THR A 116 8.31 -13.45 0.59
N GLY A 117 7.09 -13.52 0.04
CA GLY A 117 5.89 -13.09 0.75
C GLY A 117 5.46 -11.68 0.41
N LEU A 118 4.55 -11.12 1.22
CA LEU A 118 4.07 -9.75 1.06
C LEU A 118 5.22 -8.72 1.06
N MET A 119 6.18 -8.86 1.97
CA MET A 119 7.29 -7.92 2.16
C MET A 119 8.49 -8.14 1.21
N GLN A 120 8.35 -8.92 0.14
CA GLN A 120 9.40 -9.08 -0.85
C GLN A 120 9.52 -7.82 -1.72
N ALA A 121 10.74 -7.26 -1.82
CA ALA A 121 11.03 -6.00 -2.53
C ALA A 121 10.63 -6.04 -4.01
N HIS A 122 10.98 -7.12 -4.71
CA HIS A 122 10.72 -7.27 -6.14
C HIS A 122 9.63 -8.30 -6.38
N GLN A 123 8.42 -7.80 -6.60
CA GLN A 123 7.28 -8.61 -7.00
C GLN A 123 7.19 -8.69 -8.53
N LYS A 124 6.90 -9.88 -9.07
CA LYS A 124 6.60 -10.03 -10.50
C LYS A 124 5.24 -9.42 -10.81
N ALA A 125 5.04 -8.86 -12.00
CA ALA A 125 3.75 -8.31 -12.44
C ALA A 125 2.57 -9.30 -12.24
N ALA A 126 2.76 -10.59 -12.51
CA ALA A 126 1.76 -11.62 -12.24
C ALA A 126 1.30 -11.68 -10.76
N ALA A 127 2.19 -11.38 -9.81
CA ALA A 127 1.86 -11.30 -8.39
C ALA A 127 0.99 -10.09 -8.05
N PHE A 128 0.92 -9.06 -8.90
CA PHE A 128 -0.02 -7.93 -8.76
C PHE A 128 -1.37 -8.19 -9.42
N PHE A 129 -1.40 -8.88 -10.56
CA PHE A 129 -2.62 -9.01 -11.37
C PHE A 129 -3.43 -10.29 -11.11
N SER A 130 -2.76 -11.39 -10.73
CA SER A 130 -3.42 -12.70 -10.59
C SER A 130 -4.58 -12.65 -9.60
N PRO A 131 -5.76 -13.22 -9.90
CA PRO A 131 -6.88 -13.27 -8.96
C PRO A 131 -6.55 -14.03 -7.68
N VAL A 132 -5.68 -15.04 -7.75
CA VAL A 132 -5.17 -15.80 -6.60
C VAL A 132 -3.67 -15.57 -6.50
N SER A 133 -3.19 -15.03 -5.38
CA SER A 133 -1.75 -14.83 -5.14
C SER A 133 -1.35 -15.47 -3.81
N PRO A 134 -1.03 -16.78 -3.79
CA PRO A 134 -0.56 -17.46 -2.58
C PRO A 134 0.83 -16.96 -2.13
N ARG A 135 1.45 -16.05 -2.88
CA ARG A 135 2.78 -15.48 -2.61
C ARG A 135 2.74 -14.17 -1.82
N LEU A 136 1.56 -13.63 -1.55
CA LEU A 136 1.37 -12.40 -0.74
C LEU A 136 0.76 -12.76 0.62
N ASP A 137 1.34 -13.73 1.30
CA ASP A 137 0.94 -14.06 2.66
C ASP A 137 1.79 -13.28 3.67
N VAL A 138 1.21 -13.08 4.83
CA VAL A 138 1.86 -12.59 6.05
C VAL A 138 1.99 -13.81 6.95
N ASP A 139 3.22 -14.23 7.24
CA ASP A 139 3.44 -15.45 8.01
C ASP A 139 2.99 -15.29 9.48
N THR A 140 2.94 -16.40 10.22
CA THR A 140 2.47 -16.41 11.61
C THR A 140 3.35 -15.56 12.54
N VAL A 141 4.65 -15.46 12.27
CA VAL A 141 5.59 -14.64 13.06
C VAL A 141 5.30 -13.17 12.83
N GLN A 142 5.12 -12.78 11.57
CA GLN A 142 4.73 -11.44 11.18
C GLN A 142 3.35 -11.05 11.75
N LYS A 143 2.37 -11.95 11.71
CA LYS A 143 1.04 -11.74 12.33
C LYS A 143 1.16 -11.51 13.84
N ALA A 144 1.98 -12.29 14.54
CA ALA A 144 2.22 -12.14 15.98
C ALA A 144 2.89 -10.81 16.31
N LEU A 145 3.91 -10.40 15.54
CA LEU A 145 4.59 -9.11 15.67
C LEU A 145 3.62 -7.93 15.52
N ILE A 146 2.77 -7.97 14.49
CA ILE A 146 1.73 -6.95 14.27
C ILE A 146 0.78 -6.90 15.47
N ALA A 147 0.26 -8.05 15.91
CA ALA A 147 -0.70 -8.12 17.01
C ALA A 147 -0.14 -7.59 18.33
N SER A 148 1.08 -8.01 18.71
CA SER A 148 1.74 -7.54 19.93
C SER A 148 1.91 -6.02 19.94
N ARG A 149 2.24 -5.43 18.80
CA ARG A 149 2.45 -3.99 18.70
C ARG A 149 1.15 -3.18 18.77
N LEU A 150 0.12 -3.66 18.11
CA LEU A 150 -1.20 -3.03 18.16
C LEU A 150 -1.79 -3.09 19.57
N ALA A 151 -1.43 -4.10 20.37
CA ALA A 151 -1.78 -4.19 21.79
C ALA A 151 -0.93 -3.29 22.70
N ALA A 152 0.33 -3.01 22.33
CA ALA A 152 1.29 -2.24 23.13
C ALA A 152 1.20 -0.71 22.95
N SER A 153 0.43 -0.20 21.98
CA SER A 153 0.24 1.25 21.84
C SER A 153 -0.54 1.81 23.04
N PRO A 154 0.07 2.68 23.88
CA PRO A 154 -0.61 3.25 25.04
C PRO A 154 -1.75 4.18 24.59
N PRO A 155 -2.80 4.36 25.43
CA PRO A 155 -3.82 5.37 25.16
C PRO A 155 -3.15 6.75 25.09
N ALA A 156 -3.52 7.55 24.07
CA ALA A 156 -2.97 8.89 23.89
C ALA A 156 -3.15 9.74 25.17
N THR A 157 -2.04 10.18 25.76
CA THR A 157 -2.01 11.17 26.83
C THR A 157 -2.38 12.53 26.26
N SER A 158 -3.51 13.07 26.70
CA SER A 158 -3.97 14.43 26.40
C SER A 158 -3.17 15.45 27.22
N HIS A 159 -2.57 16.44 26.54
CA HIS A 159 -2.18 17.73 27.10
C HIS A 159 -3.09 18.81 26.52
#